data_AF-A0A181CDT2-F1
#
_entry.id   AF-A0A181CDT2-F1
#
_cell.length_a   1.000
_cell.length_b   1.000
_cell.length_c   1.000
_cell.angle_alpha   90.00
_cell.angle_beta   90.00
_cell.angle_gamma   90.00
#
_symmetry.space_group_name_H-M   'P 1'
#
loop_
_entity.id
_entity.type
_entity.pdbx_description
1 polymer ?
#
loop_
_entity_poly.entity_id
_entity_poly.type
_entity_poly.pdbx_seq_one_letter_code
_entity_poly.pdbx_strand_id
1 'polypeptide(L)' 'MSKAATSGPDAQGKYSLEVSIGGLNETLGGFSSKMEAEDYAVSLLRRVRELAKADGLK' A
#
# COMPACT_ATOMS: atom_id res chain seq x y z
N MET A 1 -11.41 -7.28 1.25
CA MET A 1 -10.59 -7.48 0.03
C MET A 1 -9.49 -6.44 0.08
N SER A 2 -8.22 -6.85 0.15
CA SER A 2 -7.11 -5.89 0.27
C SER A 2 -6.81 -5.30 -1.11
N LYS A 3 -6.82 -3.98 -1.23
CA LYS A 3 -6.58 -3.26 -2.49
C LYS A 3 -5.50 -2.21 -2.27
N ALA A 4 -4.61 -2.05 -3.25
CA ALA A 4 -3.64 -0.98 -3.29
C ALA A 4 -3.69 -0.32 -4.67
N ALA A 5 -3.59 1.01 -4.72
CA ALA A 5 -3.60 1.79 -5.96
C ALA A 5 -2.62 2.94 -5.86
N THR A 6 -1.77 3.10 -6.87
CA THR A 6 -0.82 4.21 -6.94
C THR A 6 -1.42 5.37 -7.72
N SER A 7 -1.30 6.58 -7.18
CA SER A 7 -1.74 7.84 -7.79
C SER A 7 -0.58 8.84 -7.89
N GLY A 8 -0.70 9.81 -8.81
CA GLY A 8 0.32 10.84 -9.06
C GLY A 8 1.03 10.72 -10.43
N PRO A 9 2.13 11.47 -10.64
CA PRO A 9 2.79 12.32 -9.66
C PRO A 9 1.98 13.59 -9.33
N ASP A 10 2.17 14.13 -8.12
CA ASP A 10 1.65 15.43 -7.70
C ASP A 10 2.50 16.60 -8.25
N ALA A 11 2.16 17.82 -7.85
CA ALA A 11 2.88 19.03 -8.27
C ALA A 11 4.36 19.07 -7.84
N GLN A 12 4.77 18.22 -6.88
CA GLN A 12 6.15 18.08 -6.41
C GLN A 12 6.86 16.88 -7.06
N GLY A 13 6.22 16.20 -8.01
CA GLY A 13 6.78 15.00 -8.66
C GLY A 13 6.68 13.75 -7.78
N LYS A 14 5.85 13.75 -6.73
CA LYS A 14 5.74 12.63 -5.79
C LYS A 14 4.51 11.77 -6.07
N TYR A 15 4.66 10.47 -5.86
CA TYR A 15 3.60 9.48 -5.99
C TYR A 15 3.01 9.17 -4.62
N SER A 16 1.74 8.76 -4.62
CA SER A 16 1.01 8.32 -3.44
C SER A 16 0.47 6.91 -3.65
N LEU A 17 0.33 6.17 -2.57
CA LEU A 17 -0.23 4.83 -2.51
C LEU A 17 -1.47 4.84 -1.63
N GLU A 18 -2.62 4.59 -2.24
CA GLU A 18 -3.88 4.34 -1.54
C GLU A 18 -3.99 2.86 -1.20
N VAL A 19 -4.19 2.53 0.07
CA VAL A 19 -4.29 1.15 0.56
C VAL A 19 -5.59 0.97 1.31
N SER A 20 -6.30 -0.11 1.01
CA SER A 20 -7.52 -0.54 1.68
C SER A 20 -7.31 -1.96 2.22
N ILE A 21 -7.18 -2.14 3.54
CA ILE A 21 -6.94 -3.42 4.23
C ILE A 21 -7.98 -3.61 5.32
N GLY A 22 -8.80 -4.66 5.22
CA GLY A 22 -9.72 -5.04 6.31
C GLY A 22 -10.71 -3.96 6.75
N GLY A 23 -11.03 -2.98 5.90
CA GLY A 23 -11.87 -1.83 6.24
C GLY A 23 -11.11 -0.58 6.65
N LEU A 24 -9.78 -0.65 6.78
CA LEU A 24 -8.89 0.50 6.98
C LEU A 24 -8.44 1.04 5.62
N ASN A 25 -8.64 2.34 5.41
CA ASN A 25 -8.21 3.04 4.20
C ASN A 25 -7.17 4.09 4.59
N GLU A 26 -6.00 4.03 3.97
CA GLU A 26 -4.89 4.95 4.23
C GLU A 26 -4.25 5.40 2.91
N THR A 27 -3.69 6.61 2.91
CA THR A 27 -2.92 7.15 1.77
C THR A 27 -1.50 7.45 2.22
N LEU A 28 -0.54 6.75 1.63
CA LEU A 28 0.89 6.92 1.89
C LEU A 28 1.50 7.75 0.75
N GLY A 29 1.95 8.97 1.04
CA GLY A 29 2.56 9.87 0.06
C GLY A 29 4.09 9.90 0.11
N GLY A 30 4.70 10.53 -0.90
CA GLY A 30 6.12 10.90 -0.87
C GLY A 30 7.05 10.01 -1.67
N PHE A 31 6.53 9.00 -2.38
CA PHE A 31 7.32 8.12 -3.24
C PHE A 31 7.92 8.89 -4.41
N SER A 32 9.18 8.63 -4.73
CA SER A 32 9.92 9.30 -5.81
C SER A 32 9.64 8.69 -7.18
N SER A 33 9.02 7.51 -7.24
CA SER A 33 8.56 6.90 -8.49
C SER A 33 7.32 6.04 -8.28
N LYS A 34 6.58 5.79 -9.36
CA LYS A 34 5.46 4.84 -9.37
C LYS A 34 5.89 3.43 -8.96
N MET A 35 7.05 2.99 -9.44
CA MET A 35 7.61 1.67 -9.13
C MET A 35 7.89 1.51 -7.64
N GLU A 36 8.48 2.53 -7.00
CA GLU A 36 8.74 2.53 -5.55
C GLU A 36 7.45 2.37 -4.73
N ALA A 37 6.38 3.08 -5.11
CA ALA A 37 5.08 2.96 -4.47
C ALA A 37 4.47 1.55 -4.65
N GLU A 38 4.61 0.96 -5.84
CA GLU A 38 4.11 -0.38 -6.14
C GLU A 38 4.89 -1.47 -5.40
N ASP A 39 6.23 -1.38 -5.34
CA ASP A 39 7.08 -2.31 -4.59
C ASP A 39 6.78 -2.26 -3.08
N TYR A 40 6.54 -1.06 -2.56
CA TYR A 40 6.10 -0.87 -1.19
C TYR A 40 4.73 -1.52 -0.95
N ALA A 41 3.77 -1.34 -1.86
CA ALA A 41 2.44 -1.93 -1.77
C ALA A 41 2.49 -3.48 -1.70
N VAL A 42 3.30 -4.11 -2.55
CA VAL A 42 3.49 -5.57 -2.55
C VAL A 42 4.05 -6.04 -1.22
N SER A 43 5.08 -5.35 -0.72
CA SER A 43 5.73 -5.66 0.56
C SER A 43 4.76 -5.51 1.75
N LEU A 44 3.96 -4.44 1.76
CA LEU A 44 2.95 -4.18 2.78
C LEU A 44 1.87 -5.26 2.79
N LEU A 45 1.29 -5.58 1.62
CA LEU A 45 0.24 -6.60 1.51
C LEU A 45 0.75 -7.99 1.92
N ARG A 46 2.00 -8.32 1.59
CA ARG A 46 2.64 -9.55 2.08
C ARG A 46 2.74 -9.55 3.60
N ARG A 47 3.20 -8.45 4.21
CA ARG A 47 3.34 -8.34 5.67
C ARG A 47 2.00 -8.46 6.39
N VAL A 48 0.96 -7.81 5.86
CA VAL A 48 -0.41 -7.92 6.37
C VAL A 48 -0.89 -9.37 6.35
N ARG A 49 -0.64 -10.09 5.25
CA ARG A 49 -1.01 -11.50 5.13
C ARG A 49 -0.27 -12.40 6.11
N GLU A 50 1.01 -12.12 6.36
CA GLU A 50 1.82 -12.85 7.35
C GLU A 50 1.29 -12.63 8.76
N LEU A 51 0.94 -11.39 9.13
CA LEU A 51 0.37 -11.05 10.43
C LEU A 51 -1.00 -11.71 10.62
N ALA A 52 -1.89 -11.64 9.63
CA ALA A 52 -3.20 -12.30 9.68
C ALA A 52 -3.09 -13.81 9.95
N LYS A 53 -2.11 -14.48 9.31
CA LYS A 53 -1.83 -15.91 9.56
C LYS A 53 -1.34 -16.17 10.98
N ALA A 54 -0.49 -15.30 11.52
CA ALA A 54 0.02 -15.42 12.90
C ALA A 54 -1.12 -15.27 13.92
N ASP A 55 -2.12 -14.45 13.63
CA ASP A 55 -3.30 -14.23 14.47
C ASP A 55 -4.41 -15.30 14.29
N GLY A 56 -4.17 -16.32 13.46
CA GLY A 56 -5.15 -17.38 13.19
C GLY A 56 -6.35 -16.94 12.34
N LEU A 57 -6.29 -15.74 11.77
CA LEU A 57 -7.28 -15.20 10.84
C LEU A 57 -7.02 -15.81 9.45
N LYS A 58 -7.94 -16.69 9.00
CA LYS A 58 -7.88 -17.36 7.70
C LYS A 58 -8.26 -16.43 6.55
#